data_AF-A0A925Y1U5-F1
#
_entry.id   AF-A0A925Y1U5-F1
#
_cell.length_a   1.000
_cell.length_b   1.000
_cell.length_c   1.000
_cell.angle_alpha   90.00
_cell.angle_beta   90.00
_cell.angle_gamma   90.00
#
_symmetry.space_group_name_H-M   'P 1'
#
loop_
_entity.id
_entity.type
_entity.pdbx_description
1 polymer ?
#
loop_
_entity_poly.entity_id
_entity_poly.type
_entity_poly.pdbx_seq_one_letter_code
_entity_poly.pdbx_strand_id
1 'polypeptide(L)'
;MKITALASVALLFFSSLASQAADTYDFDPAHSTLGFKIRHLFSDVSGRFNDFTGKVILDEAAPEKSTVDVSIKTDSIDTANVKRAGTAGEIALTQRMQHQE
;
A
#
# COMPACT_ATOMS: atom_id res chain seq x y z
N MET A 1 32.15 19.44 45.85
CA MET A 1 31.64 18.07 45.65
C MET A 1 30.12 18.07 45.42
N LYS A 2 29.63 18.73 44.36
CA LYS A 2 28.19 18.88 44.06
C LYS A 2 27.82 18.74 42.57
N ILE A 3 28.78 18.40 41.71
CA ILE A 3 28.60 18.33 40.25
C ILE A 3 28.31 16.92 39.73
N THR A 4 28.39 15.89 40.58
CA THR A 4 28.12 14.50 40.19
C THR A 4 26.63 14.17 40.10
N ALA A 5 25.73 14.99 40.66
CA ALA A 5 24.28 14.74 40.64
C ALA A 5 23.58 15.17 39.34
N LEU A 6 24.21 16.01 38.51
CA LEU A 6 23.60 16.50 37.25
C LEU A 6 23.84 15.56 36.05
N ALA A 7 24.84 14.68 36.13
CA ALA A 7 25.16 13.77 35.03
C ALA A 7 24.18 12.58 34.92
N SER A 8 23.54 12.20 36.03
CA SER A 8 22.65 11.03 36.07
C SER A 8 21.26 11.28 35.48
N VAL A 9 20.80 12.54 35.42
CA VAL A 9 19.47 12.90 34.86
C VAL A 9 19.50 12.93 33.33
N ALA A 10 20.66 13.20 32.73
CA ALA A 10 20.80 13.26 31.27
C ALA A 10 20.72 11.88 30.58
N LEU A 11 21.07 10.79 31.27
CA LEU A 11 21.02 9.44 30.69
C LEU A 11 19.59 8.87 30.59
N LEU A 12 18.63 9.40 31.34
CA LEU A 12 17.24 8.91 31.30
C LEU A 12 16.44 9.43 30.09
N PHE A 13 16.97 10.42 29.36
CA PHE A 13 16.31 10.98 28.17
C PHE A 13 16.63 10.25 26.86
N PHE A 14 17.58 9.31 26.84
CA PHE A 14 18.01 8.67 25.59
C PHE A 14 17.23 7.38 25.23
N SER A 15 16.27 6.97 26.06
CA SER A 15 15.66 5.63 25.97
C SER A 15 14.35 5.53 25.17
N SER A 16 13.93 6.59 24.45
CA SER A 16 12.62 6.61 23.77
C SER A 16 12.69 6.81 22.25
N LEU A 17 13.69 6.22 21.58
CA LEU A 17 13.52 5.88 20.17
C LEU A 17 12.83 4.52 20.11
N ALA A 18 11.52 4.53 20.40
CA ALA A 18 10.69 3.37 20.09
C ALA A 18 10.76 3.17 18.57
N SER A 19 11.45 2.11 18.14
CA SER A 19 11.39 1.65 16.76
C SER A 19 9.94 1.21 16.52
N GLN A 20 9.14 2.04 15.87
CA GLN A 20 7.84 1.60 15.37
C GLN A 20 8.10 0.50 14.34
N ALA A 21 7.57 -0.69 14.60
CA ALA A 21 7.58 -1.76 13.63
C ALA A 21 6.61 -1.39 12.50
N ALA A 22 6.91 -1.81 11.27
CA ALA A 22 6.00 -1.60 10.17
C ALA A 22 4.70 -2.39 10.39
N ASP A 23 3.56 -1.75 10.22
CA ASP A 23 2.25 -2.36 10.35
C ASP A 23 1.84 -3.04 9.04
N THR A 24 1.18 -4.19 9.14
CA THR A 24 0.69 -4.95 7.98
C THR A 24 -0.83 -4.91 7.94
N TYR A 25 -1.38 -4.48 6.80
CA TYR A 25 -2.80 -4.41 6.53
C TYR A 25 -3.16 -5.32 5.35
N ASP A 26 -4.19 -6.13 5.50
CA ASP A 26 -4.78 -6.88 4.40
C ASP A 26 -5.90 -6.06 3.72
N PHE A 27 -6.12 -6.27 2.43
CA PHE A 27 -7.25 -5.65 1.73
C PHE A 27 -8.56 -6.30 2.14
N ASP A 28 -9.53 -5.49 2.59
CA ASP A 28 -10.91 -5.92 2.75
C ASP A 28 -11.67 -5.78 1.41
N PRO A 29 -12.18 -6.89 0.82
CA PRO A 29 -12.93 -6.85 -0.44
C PRO A 29 -14.15 -5.95 -0.43
N ALA A 30 -14.78 -5.71 0.73
CA ALA A 30 -16.00 -4.90 0.81
C ALA A 30 -15.73 -3.38 0.74
N HIS A 31 -14.51 -2.95 1.10
CA HIS A 31 -14.15 -1.53 1.23
C HIS A 31 -12.97 -1.12 0.35
N SER A 32 -12.42 -2.06 -0.42
CA SER A 32 -11.32 -1.83 -1.34
C SER A 32 -11.83 -1.92 -2.78
N THR A 33 -11.30 -1.10 -3.68
CA THR A 33 -11.63 -1.18 -5.11
C THR A 33 -10.38 -1.02 -5.93
N LEU A 34 -10.09 -2.02 -6.77
CA LEU A 34 -9.00 -1.97 -7.73
C LEU A 34 -9.55 -1.57 -9.10
N GLY A 35 -9.61 -0.26 -9.33
CA GLY A 35 -10.14 0.35 -10.55
C GLY A 35 -9.06 0.80 -11.52
N PHE A 36 -9.37 0.80 -12.81
CA PHE A 36 -8.56 1.41 -13.86
C PHE A 36 -9.43 2.32 -14.74
N LYS A 37 -8.77 3.27 -15.40
CA LYS A 37 -9.41 4.23 -16.30
C LYS A 37 -8.55 4.42 -17.54
N ILE A 38 -9.13 4.18 -18.71
CA ILE A 38 -8.45 4.30 -20.00
C ILE A 38 -9.20 5.33 -20.85
N ARG A 39 -8.44 6.28 -21.42
CA ARG A 39 -8.97 7.24 -22.39
C ARG A 39 -9.28 6.53 -23.70
N HIS A 40 -10.52 6.60 -24.16
CA HIS A 40 -10.99 6.06 -25.43
C HIS A 40 -11.65 7.16 -26.26
N LEU A 41 -10.88 7.72 -27.20
CA LEU A 41 -11.26 8.88 -28.01
C LEU A 41 -11.67 10.07 -27.11
N PHE A 42 -12.96 10.41 -27.11
CA PHE A 42 -13.53 11.54 -26.37
C PHE A 42 -14.07 11.17 -24.98
N SER A 43 -14.08 9.88 -24.64
CA SER A 43 -14.68 9.36 -23.39
C SER A 43 -13.68 8.55 -22.58
N ASP A 44 -13.93 8.45 -21.28
CA ASP A 44 -13.17 7.56 -20.42
C ASP A 44 -13.91 6.23 -20.25
N VAL A 45 -13.20 5.13 -20.45
CA VAL A 45 -13.67 3.79 -20.09
C VAL A 45 -13.13 3.47 -18.71
N SER A 46 -14.03 3.29 -17.76
CA SER A 46 -13.69 2.85 -16.40
C SER A 46 -13.92 1.34 -16.30
N GLY A 47 -13.04 0.66 -15.59
CA GLY A 47 -13.21 -0.75 -15.24
C GLY A 47 -12.61 -1.04 -13.87
N ARG A 48 -12.85 -2.25 -13.38
CA ARG A 48 -12.32 -2.74 -12.10
C ARG A 48 -12.05 -4.23 -12.17
N PHE A 49 -11.26 -4.71 -11.22
CA PHE A 49 -11.13 -6.13 -10.93
C PHE A 49 -11.90 -6.45 -9.66
N ASN A 50 -12.78 -7.43 -9.72
CA ASN A 50 -13.62 -7.82 -8.58
C ASN A 50 -12.94 -8.84 -7.65
N ASP A 51 -11.88 -9.50 -8.12
CA ASP A 51 -11.15 -10.52 -7.38
C ASP A 51 -9.67 -10.13 -7.32
N PHE A 52 -9.27 -9.63 -6.16
CA PHE A 52 -7.89 -9.27 -5.83
C PHE A 52 -7.62 -9.54 -4.35
N THR A 53 -6.36 -9.83 -4.05
CA THR A 53 -5.83 -10.03 -2.70
C THR A 53 -4.50 -9.32 -2.58
N GLY A 54 -4.03 -9.07 -1.36
CA GLY A 54 -2.76 -8.38 -1.19
C GLY A 54 -2.52 -7.93 0.24
N LYS A 55 -1.39 -7.24 0.43
CA LYS A 55 -0.96 -6.69 1.71
C LYS A 55 -0.34 -5.32 1.51
N VAL A 56 -0.55 -4.45 2.49
CA VAL A 56 0.14 -3.17 2.62
C VAL A 56 1.01 -3.27 3.87
N ILE A 57 2.32 -3.14 3.70
CA ILE A 57 3.27 -2.97 4.79
C ILE A 57 3.57 -1.48 4.87
N LEU A 58 3.13 -0.81 5.94
CA LEU A 58 3.30 0.62 6.15
C LEU A 58 4.30 0.86 7.29
N ASP A 59 5.41 1.52 6.98
CA ASP A 59 6.35 2.03 7.98
C ASP A 59 6.10 3.52 8.15
N GLU A 60 5.35 3.90 9.20
CA GLU A 60 5.02 5.31 9.47
C GLU A 60 6.25 6.17 9.79
N ALA A 61 7.32 5.56 10.32
CA ALA A 61 8.56 6.25 10.65
C ALA A 61 9.48 6.44 9.44
N ALA A 62 9.36 5.56 8.44
CA ALA A 62 10.12 5.59 7.19
C ALA A 62 9.22 5.17 6.00
N PRO A 63 8.32 6.07 5.52
CA PRO A 63 7.34 5.75 4.49
C PRO A 63 7.93 5.15 3.20
N GLU A 64 9.18 5.49 2.87
CA GLU A 64 9.94 4.97 1.73
C GLU A 64 10.25 3.47 1.81
N LYS A 65 10.17 2.87 3.00
CA LYS A 65 10.32 1.43 3.23
C LYS A 65 8.99 0.68 3.12
N SER A 66 7.87 1.40 2.98
CA SER A 66 6.54 0.81 2.84
C SER A 66 6.42 0.07 1.51
N THR A 67 5.73 -1.06 1.52
CA THR A 67 5.54 -1.93 0.35
C THR A 67 4.08 -2.30 0.19
N VAL A 68 3.62 -2.38 -1.06
CA VAL A 68 2.29 -2.85 -1.40
C VAL A 68 2.42 -4.01 -2.38
N ASP A 69 1.86 -5.15 -2.00
CA ASP A 69 1.78 -6.34 -2.84
C ASP A 69 0.32 -6.63 -3.16
N VAL A 70 0.00 -6.72 -4.45
CA VAL A 70 -1.36 -7.01 -4.93
C VAL A 70 -1.30 -8.13 -5.96
N SER A 71 -2.14 -9.15 -5.74
CA SER A 71 -2.43 -10.20 -6.71
C SER A 71 -3.85 -10.03 -7.23
N ILE A 72 -4.00 -10.05 -8.55
CA ILE A 72 -5.27 -9.78 -9.23
C ILE A 72 -5.60 -10.97 -10.12
N LYS A 73 -6.82 -11.50 -9.95
CA LYS A 73 -7.40 -12.41 -10.93
C LYS A 73 -7.97 -11.58 -12.07
N THR A 74 -7.24 -11.53 -13.16
CA THR A 74 -7.55 -10.72 -14.34
C THR A 74 -8.84 -11.12 -15.06
N ASP A 75 -9.31 -12.36 -14.90
CA ASP A 75 -10.61 -12.81 -15.40
C ASP A 75 -11.77 -12.12 -14.67
N SER A 76 -11.51 -11.46 -13.54
CA SER A 76 -12.51 -10.70 -12.78
C SER A 76 -12.76 -9.28 -13.31
N ILE A 77 -12.21 -8.96 -14.49
CA ILE A 77 -12.36 -7.66 -15.13
C ILE A 77 -13.83 -7.34 -15.41
N ASP A 78 -14.28 -6.20 -14.87
CA ASP A 78 -15.61 -5.64 -15.06
C ASP A 78 -15.50 -4.22 -15.61
N THR A 79 -15.92 -4.04 -16.86
CA THR A 79 -16.02 -2.72 -17.51
C THR A 79 -17.47 -2.24 -17.63
N ALA A 80 -18.39 -2.78 -16.81
CA ALA A 80 -19.83 -2.55 -16.86
C ALA A 80 -20.45 -2.74 -18.26
N ASN A 81 -19.82 -3.57 -19.09
CA ASN A 81 -20.23 -3.85 -20.46
C ASN A 81 -19.93 -5.32 -20.80
N VAL A 82 -20.99 -6.11 -20.92
CA VAL A 82 -20.92 -7.58 -21.10
C VAL A 82 -20.16 -8.00 -22.36
N LYS A 83 -20.11 -7.16 -23.41
CA LYS A 83 -19.34 -7.45 -24.64
C LYS A 83 -17.84 -7.19 -24.52
N ARG A 84 -17.38 -6.45 -23.49
CA ARG A 84 -15.98 -6.03 -23.31
C ARG A 84 -15.23 -6.80 -22.23
N ALA A 85 -15.93 -7.54 -21.36
CA ALA A 85 -15.32 -8.44 -20.39
C ALA A 85 -14.71 -9.65 -21.11
N GLY A 86 -13.49 -9.48 -21.63
CA GLY A 86 -12.67 -10.57 -22.15
C GLY A 86 -11.89 -11.21 -21.01
N THR A 87 -11.98 -12.53 -20.89
CA THR A 87 -11.18 -13.39 -19.99
C THR A 87 -9.67 -13.11 -20.19
N ALA A 88 -8.98 -12.68 -19.13
CA ALA A 88 -7.55 -12.44 -19.13
C ALA A 88 -6.94 -13.17 -17.92
N GLY A 89 -5.81 -13.86 -18.11
CA GLY A 89 -5.12 -14.68 -17.10
C GLY A 89 -4.17 -13.91 -16.19
N GLU A 90 -3.92 -14.46 -14.99
CA GLU A 90 -3.40 -13.83 -13.75
C GLU A 90 -2.20 -12.89 -13.94
N ILE A 91 -2.26 -11.68 -13.34
CA ILE A 91 -1.15 -10.71 -13.33
C ILE A 91 -0.88 -10.30 -11.87
N ALA A 92 0.29 -10.67 -11.34
CA ALA A 92 0.79 -10.18 -10.05
C ALA A 92 1.57 -8.86 -10.27
N LEU A 93 1.17 -7.78 -9.61
CA LEU A 93 1.82 -6.48 -9.67
C LEU A 93 2.40 -6.14 -8.28
N THR A 94 3.72 -6.25 -8.13
CA THR A 94 4.44 -5.68 -6.97
C THR A 94 4.87 -4.26 -7.35
N GLN A 95 4.22 -3.26 -6.78
CA GLN A 95 4.53 -1.85 -7.05
C GLN A 95 5.32 -1.27 -5.87
N ARG A 96 6.64 -1.14 -6.03
CA ARG A 96 7.47 -0.41 -5.07
C ARG A 96 7.18 1.09 -5.19
N MET A 97 6.78 1.72 -4.10
CA MET A 97 6.55 3.16 -4.03
C MET A 97 7.90 3.89 -4.15
N GLN A 98 8.33 4.18 -5.38
CA GLN A 98 9.46 5.08 -5.60
C GLN A 98 8.94 6.51 -5.62
N HIS A 99 9.17 7.23 -4.53
CA HIS A 99 9.01 8.67 -4.43
C HIS A 99 9.97 9.34 -5.43
N GLN A 100 9.45 10.09 -6.40
CA GLN A 100 10.25 11.04 -7.17
C GLN A 100 10.29 12.36 -6.40
N GLU A 101 11.50 12.89 -6.24
CA GLU A 101 11.83 14.20 -5.65
C GLU A 101 11.16 15.38 -6.36
#